data_AF-A0A553PP72-F1
#
_entry.id   AF-A0A553PP72-F1
#
_cell.length_a   1.000
_cell.length_b   1.000
_cell.length_c   1.000
_cell.angle_alpha   90.00
_cell.angle_beta   90.00
_cell.angle_gamma   90.00
#
_symmetry.space_group_name_H-M   'P 1'
#
loop_
_entity.id
_entity.type
_entity.pdbx_description
1 polymer ?
#
loop_
_entity_poly.entity_id
_entity_poly.type
_entity_poly.pdbx_seq_one_letter_code
_entity_poly.pdbx_strand_id
1 'polypeptide(L)'
;MVTLDRLEETTCSEDAFHRGPGQKVIGTCFYGDTESESHQTRLYFEGISENLEAMAEVYPDWTMRIYFNESLSKLTLRDICDLACEHDNLDLCHVGKLPMGPEIDDVTLSNMFPMMWRFLPLLDPQVTIFLSRDLDSVVNRREMAAVAEFIESDHVLHIMRDHPKHELPIMGGLWGCKVSSTLDKWKQIWPLMLQDEKVVDSTIHYGMDQYALDKYVWPWAQELALVHDSFNCDKFRTPFTRAFPTQRLYELNNFVGSIRYSPEYQTLWETCPENCRPKDHPDWEYC
;
A
#
# COMPACT_ATOMS: atom_id res chain seq x y z
N MET A 1 -20.57 10.94 10.70
CA MET A 1 -19.48 10.27 11.45
C MET A 1 -20.01 8.92 11.86
N VAL A 2 -19.34 7.85 11.46
CA VAL A 2 -19.59 6.51 12.00
C VAL A 2 -18.92 6.52 13.38
N THR A 3 -19.71 6.44 14.45
CA THR A 3 -19.19 6.17 15.79
C THR A 3 -18.99 4.67 15.90
N LEU A 4 -17.75 4.25 16.15
CA LEU A 4 -17.47 2.88 16.51
C LEU A 4 -17.71 2.70 17.99
N ASP A 5 -18.46 1.66 18.32
CA ASP A 5 -18.83 1.34 19.70
C ASP A 5 -18.08 0.09 20.20
N ARG A 6 -17.31 -0.57 19.32
CA ARG A 6 -16.78 -1.91 19.55
C ARG A 6 -15.36 -2.06 18.98
N LEU A 7 -14.45 -2.59 19.78
CA LEU A 7 -13.07 -2.88 19.38
C LEU A 7 -13.04 -3.81 18.16
N GLU A 8 -14.06 -4.67 18.01
CA GLU A 8 -14.19 -5.63 16.92
C GLU A 8 -14.40 -5.01 15.53
N GLU A 9 -14.56 -3.68 15.48
CA GLU A 9 -14.74 -2.94 14.23
C GLU A 9 -13.42 -2.46 13.63
N THR A 10 -12.32 -2.36 14.39
CA THR A 10 -11.00 -2.05 13.79
C THR A 10 -10.38 -3.29 13.16
N THR A 11 -9.55 -3.07 12.14
CA THR A 11 -8.73 -4.14 11.54
C THR A 11 -7.28 -4.07 11.99
N CYS A 12 -6.99 -3.46 13.14
CA CYS A 12 -5.65 -3.38 13.73
C CYS A 12 -5.72 -3.49 15.27
N SER A 13 -4.73 -2.96 15.98
CA SER A 13 -4.58 -3.01 17.44
C SER A 13 -5.56 -2.10 18.18
N GLU A 14 -5.58 -2.25 19.51
CA GLU A 14 -6.31 -1.35 20.40
C GLU A 14 -5.80 0.11 20.30
N ASP A 15 -4.50 0.33 20.07
CA ASP A 15 -3.95 1.67 19.85
C ASP A 15 -4.55 2.32 18.58
N ALA A 16 -4.65 1.55 17.50
CA ALA A 16 -5.31 1.99 16.27
C ALA A 16 -6.79 2.33 16.51
N PHE A 17 -7.49 1.53 17.32
CA PHE A 17 -8.88 1.79 17.69
C PHE A 17 -9.04 3.10 18.48
N HIS A 18 -8.21 3.31 19.51
CA HIS A 18 -8.28 4.50 20.36
C HIS A 18 -7.89 5.79 19.64
N ARG A 19 -7.15 5.70 18.53
CA ARG A 19 -6.89 6.85 17.64
C ARG A 19 -8.18 7.45 17.06
N GLY A 20 -9.24 6.66 16.95
CA GLY A 20 -10.58 7.13 16.56
C GLY A 20 -10.77 7.28 15.05
N PRO A 21 -11.94 7.74 14.59
CA PRO A 21 -12.26 7.85 13.17
C PRO A 21 -11.51 8.99 12.48
N GLY A 22 -11.36 8.91 11.15
CA GLY A 22 -10.71 9.96 10.36
C GLY A 22 -9.29 9.63 9.92
N GLN A 23 -8.82 8.41 10.16
CA GLN A 23 -7.42 8.04 9.97
C GLN A 23 -7.05 8.01 8.48
N LYS A 24 -5.84 8.47 8.17
CA LYS A 24 -5.18 8.26 6.88
C LYS A 24 -4.09 7.22 7.11
N VAL A 25 -4.19 6.08 6.43
CA VAL A 25 -3.38 4.91 6.75
C VAL A 25 -2.53 4.48 5.57
N ILE A 26 -1.24 4.24 5.84
CA ILE A 26 -0.36 3.47 4.96
C ILE A 26 -0.30 2.04 5.50
N GLY A 27 -0.90 1.09 4.80
CA GLY A 27 -0.84 -0.31 5.16
C GLY A 27 0.40 -0.98 4.56
N THR A 28 1.13 -1.70 5.41
CA THR A 28 2.29 -2.50 5.04
C THR A 28 2.21 -3.88 5.72
N CYS A 29 3.04 -4.82 5.27
CA CYS A 29 3.09 -6.15 5.85
C CYS A 29 4.54 -6.56 6.12
N PHE A 30 4.80 -7.21 7.25
CA PHE A 30 6.09 -7.75 7.65
C PHE A 30 5.93 -9.24 7.97
N TYR A 31 6.43 -10.09 7.07
CA TYR A 31 6.26 -11.54 7.14
C TYR A 31 7.45 -12.26 6.52
N GLY A 32 7.51 -13.58 6.75
CA GLY A 32 8.55 -14.46 6.24
C GLY A 32 9.66 -14.72 7.25
N ASP A 33 10.65 -15.49 6.81
CA ASP A 33 11.81 -15.83 7.62
C ASP A 33 12.82 -14.68 7.59
N THR A 34 12.90 -13.94 8.70
CA THR A 34 13.81 -12.80 8.87
C THR A 34 15.30 -13.19 8.82
N GLU A 35 15.61 -14.47 9.02
CA GLU A 35 16.97 -15.00 8.95
C GLU A 35 17.35 -15.44 7.54
N SER A 36 16.39 -15.51 6.61
CA SER A 36 16.67 -15.88 5.22
C SER A 36 17.45 -14.79 4.48
N GLU A 37 18.34 -15.22 3.58
CA GLU A 37 19.19 -14.32 2.79
C GLU A 37 18.35 -13.32 1.97
N SER A 38 17.22 -13.77 1.41
CA SER A 38 16.30 -12.92 0.65
C SER A 38 15.65 -11.83 1.51
N HIS A 39 15.35 -12.14 2.77
CA HIS A 39 14.76 -11.19 3.69
C HIS A 39 15.78 -10.19 4.23
N GLN A 40 16.98 -10.65 4.59
CA GLN A 40 18.08 -9.77 5.01
C GLN A 40 18.51 -8.81 3.90
N THR A 41 18.54 -9.33 2.67
CA THR A 41 18.75 -8.55 1.44
C THR A 41 17.71 -7.42 1.32
N ARG A 42 16.44 -7.68 1.63
CA ARG A 42 15.37 -6.69 1.43
C ARG A 42 15.33 -5.57 2.47
N LEU A 43 16.06 -5.71 3.59
CA LEU A 43 16.19 -4.69 4.62
C LEU A 43 14.83 -4.15 5.10
N TYR A 44 13.84 -5.04 5.29
CA TYR A 44 12.47 -4.62 5.62
C TYR A 44 12.36 -3.90 6.97
N PHE A 45 13.23 -4.23 7.93
CA PHE A 45 13.25 -3.53 9.22
C PHE A 45 13.72 -2.09 9.05
N GLU A 46 14.82 -1.87 8.34
CA GLU A 46 15.31 -0.54 7.96
C GLU A 46 14.28 0.19 7.08
N GLY A 47 13.55 -0.59 6.26
CA GLY A 47 12.35 -0.21 5.51
C GLY A 47 11.34 0.56 6.34
N ILE A 48 11.05 0.06 7.54
CA ILE A 48 10.12 0.68 8.49
C ILE A 48 10.68 2.03 8.96
N SER A 49 11.91 2.05 9.47
CA SER A 49 12.52 3.27 10.04
C SER A 49 12.59 4.40 9.03
N GLU A 50 13.11 4.17 7.82
CA GLU A 50 13.21 5.27 6.83
C GLU A 50 11.85 5.69 6.28
N ASN A 51 10.86 4.78 6.22
CA ASN A 51 9.50 5.19 5.88
C ASN A 51 8.91 6.09 6.96
N LEU A 52 9.10 5.79 8.25
CA LEU A 52 8.66 6.66 9.33
C LEU A 52 9.33 8.04 9.27
N GLU A 53 10.64 8.07 9.02
CA GLU A 53 11.40 9.31 8.82
C GLU A 53 10.89 10.10 7.60
N ALA A 54 10.70 9.45 6.45
CA ALA A 54 10.21 10.10 5.24
C ALA A 54 8.76 10.59 5.41
N MET A 55 7.90 9.81 6.07
CA MET A 55 6.51 10.17 6.37
C MET A 55 6.41 11.45 7.20
N ALA A 56 7.35 11.71 8.10
CA ALA A 56 7.36 12.97 8.86
C ALA A 56 7.41 14.21 7.94
N GLU A 57 7.98 14.07 6.74
CA GLU A 57 8.00 15.12 5.72
C GLU A 57 6.80 15.01 4.76
N VAL A 58 6.58 13.84 4.16
CA VAL A 58 5.63 13.71 3.04
C VAL A 58 4.19 13.38 3.46
N TYR A 59 4.02 12.77 4.63
CA TYR A 59 2.74 12.29 5.15
C TYR A 59 2.61 12.51 6.67
N PRO A 60 2.78 13.75 7.18
CA PRO A 60 2.91 14.01 8.63
C PRO A 60 1.67 13.62 9.45
N ASP A 61 0.48 13.65 8.84
CA ASP A 61 -0.78 13.29 9.50
C ASP A 61 -1.24 11.84 9.22
N TRP A 62 -0.35 11.00 8.70
CA TRP A 62 -0.66 9.61 8.35
C TRP A 62 -0.07 8.64 9.37
N THR A 63 -0.76 7.51 9.52
CA THR A 63 -0.32 6.41 10.37
C THR A 63 0.14 5.24 9.50
N MET A 64 1.30 4.69 9.82
CA MET A 64 1.78 3.45 9.24
C MET A 64 1.20 2.28 10.03
N ARG A 65 0.56 1.32 9.36
CA ARG A 65 0.07 0.09 9.98
C ARG A 65 0.88 -1.09 9.46
N ILE A 66 1.60 -1.77 10.35
CA ILE A 66 2.39 -2.95 10.01
C ILE A 66 1.61 -4.20 10.40
N TYR A 67 1.22 -4.99 9.40
CA TYR A 67 0.59 -6.28 9.60
C TYR A 67 1.62 -7.41 9.64
N PHE A 68 1.62 -8.20 10.71
CA PHE A 68 2.63 -9.24 10.94
C PHE A 68 2.06 -10.46 11.65
N ASN A 69 2.82 -11.56 11.66
CA ASN A 69 2.50 -12.78 12.39
C ASN A 69 3.72 -13.31 13.16
N GLU A 70 3.59 -14.53 13.69
CA GLU A 70 4.62 -15.20 14.49
C GLU A 70 5.85 -15.66 13.67
N SER A 71 5.91 -15.41 12.36
CA SER A 71 7.08 -15.79 11.56
C SER A 71 8.32 -14.94 11.87
N LEU A 72 8.15 -13.78 12.51
CA LEU A 72 9.23 -12.87 12.84
C LEU A 72 10.04 -13.36 14.05
N SER A 73 11.36 -13.16 14.01
CA SER A 73 12.23 -13.47 15.15
C SER A 73 11.84 -12.66 16.39
N LYS A 74 12.13 -13.19 17.60
CA LYS A 74 11.90 -12.45 18.86
C LYS A 74 12.66 -11.13 18.94
N LEU A 75 13.82 -11.04 18.29
CA LEU A 75 14.61 -9.80 18.23
C LEU A 75 13.88 -8.78 17.36
N THR A 76 13.49 -9.15 16.15
CA THR A 76 12.72 -8.30 15.24
C THR A 76 11.42 -7.81 15.87
N LEU A 77 10.68 -8.69 16.56
CA LEU A 77 9.46 -8.31 17.28
C LEU A 77 9.72 -7.27 18.38
N ARG A 78 10.84 -7.40 19.09
CA ARG A 78 11.24 -6.41 20.10
C ARG A 78 11.57 -5.08 19.43
N ASP A 79 12.36 -5.10 18.36
CA ASP A 79 12.81 -3.89 17.70
C ASP A 79 11.64 -3.09 17.10
N ILE A 80 10.64 -3.76 16.48
CA ILE A 80 9.44 -3.07 15.99
C ILE A 80 8.54 -2.55 17.13
N CYS A 81 8.50 -3.23 18.27
CA CYS A 81 7.79 -2.75 19.47
C CYS A 81 8.46 -1.52 20.07
N ASP A 82 9.79 -1.48 20.12
CA ASP A 82 10.55 -0.32 20.59
C ASP A 82 10.27 0.88 19.66
N LEU A 83 10.28 0.69 18.34
CA LEU A 83 9.87 1.73 17.37
C LEU A 83 8.43 2.20 17.58
N ALA A 84 7.47 1.30 17.80
CA ALA A 84 6.08 1.68 18.04
C ALA A 84 5.89 2.48 19.34
N CYS A 85 6.76 2.27 20.33
CA CYS A 85 6.78 3.08 21.55
C CYS A 85 7.38 4.48 21.33
N GLU A 86 8.22 4.65 20.31
CA GLU A 86 8.87 5.93 19.96
C GLU A 86 8.05 6.75 18.96
N HIS A 87 7.16 6.11 18.20
CA HIS A 87 6.40 6.71 17.11
C HIS A 87 4.89 6.54 17.30
N ASP A 88 4.23 7.63 17.72
CA ASP A 88 2.76 7.68 17.86
C ASP A 88 1.99 7.45 16.55
N ASN A 89 2.67 7.50 15.39
CA ASN A 89 2.11 7.25 14.07
C ASN A 89 2.45 5.86 13.50
N LEU A 90 2.83 4.91 14.35
CA LEU A 90 3.03 3.51 13.99
C LEU A 90 2.09 2.59 14.79
N ASP A 91 1.23 1.84 14.10
CA ASP A 91 0.42 0.79 14.72
C ASP A 91 0.91 -0.61 14.30
N LEU A 92 0.99 -1.52 15.27
CA LEU A 92 1.37 -2.92 15.06
C LEU A 92 0.12 -3.82 15.06
N CYS A 93 -0.18 -4.46 13.93
CA CYS A 93 -1.39 -5.26 13.74
C CYS A 93 -1.05 -6.76 13.63
N HIS A 94 -1.14 -7.51 14.72
CA HIS A 94 -0.87 -8.95 14.71
C HIS A 94 -2.05 -9.72 14.09
N VAL A 95 -1.84 -10.36 12.93
CA VAL A 95 -2.95 -10.91 12.12
C VAL A 95 -3.72 -12.05 12.79
N GLY A 96 -3.08 -12.88 13.61
CA GLY A 96 -3.74 -13.92 14.41
C GLY A 96 -4.40 -13.42 15.71
N LYS A 97 -4.49 -12.10 15.91
CA LYS A 97 -5.05 -11.47 17.12
C LYS A 97 -5.86 -10.22 16.79
N LEU A 98 -6.24 -10.02 15.53
CA LEU A 98 -7.02 -8.85 15.16
C LEU A 98 -8.41 -8.98 15.79
N PRO A 99 -8.98 -7.89 16.32
CA PRO A 99 -10.27 -7.95 16.99
C PRO A 99 -11.45 -8.18 16.03
N MET A 100 -11.18 -8.34 14.73
CA MET A 100 -12.17 -8.41 13.65
C MET A 100 -13.35 -9.32 14.01
N GLY A 101 -14.56 -8.81 13.75
CA GLY A 101 -15.81 -9.52 14.03
C GLY A 101 -15.90 -10.91 13.38
N PRO A 102 -16.91 -11.73 13.76
CA PRO A 102 -16.97 -13.17 13.47
C PRO A 102 -17.08 -13.54 11.99
N GLU A 103 -17.18 -12.56 11.09
CA GLU A 103 -17.25 -12.76 9.63
C GLU A 103 -15.87 -13.10 9.04
N ILE A 104 -14.78 -12.76 9.73
CA ILE A 104 -13.40 -13.03 9.30
C ILE A 104 -12.68 -13.64 10.50
N ASP A 105 -12.52 -14.96 10.51
CA ASP A 105 -11.85 -15.66 11.61
C ASP A 105 -10.31 -15.67 11.49
N ASP A 106 -9.65 -15.89 12.62
CA ASP A 106 -8.18 -15.93 12.72
C ASP A 106 -7.56 -16.98 11.78
N VAL A 107 -8.26 -18.08 11.51
CA VAL A 107 -7.79 -19.17 10.64
C VAL A 107 -7.73 -18.69 9.20
N THR A 108 -8.77 -18.00 8.74
CA THR A 108 -8.84 -17.42 7.40
C THR A 108 -7.77 -16.36 7.20
N LEU A 109 -7.57 -15.49 8.20
CA LEU A 109 -6.50 -14.48 8.16
C LEU A 109 -5.10 -15.09 8.17
N SER A 110 -4.89 -16.14 8.96
CA SER A 110 -3.59 -16.84 9.06
C SER A 110 -3.25 -17.62 7.78
N ASN A 111 -4.25 -18.12 7.06
CA ASN A 111 -4.07 -18.82 5.78
C ASN A 111 -3.99 -17.86 4.58
N MET A 112 -4.45 -16.62 4.75
CA MET A 112 -4.38 -15.60 3.72
C MET A 112 -2.94 -15.35 3.28
N PHE A 113 -2.74 -15.16 1.98
CA PHE A 113 -1.45 -14.76 1.45
C PHE A 113 -0.94 -13.48 2.13
N PRO A 114 0.24 -13.47 2.77
CA PRO A 114 0.64 -12.38 3.67
C PRO A 114 0.63 -10.96 3.08
N MET A 115 0.93 -10.79 1.79
CA MET A 115 0.86 -9.46 1.15
C MET A 115 -0.56 -8.90 1.11
N MET A 116 -1.60 -9.71 1.25
CA MET A 116 -2.98 -9.25 1.34
C MET A 116 -3.29 -8.55 2.67
N TRP A 117 -2.54 -8.83 3.74
CA TRP A 117 -2.83 -8.25 5.06
C TRP A 117 -2.76 -6.72 5.05
N ARG A 118 -1.87 -6.14 4.23
CA ARG A 118 -1.78 -4.68 4.08
C ARG A 118 -3.04 -4.04 3.51
N PHE A 119 -3.98 -4.83 2.96
CA PHE A 119 -5.26 -4.35 2.45
C PHE A 119 -6.37 -4.34 3.51
N LEU A 120 -6.13 -4.88 4.71
CA LEU A 120 -7.10 -4.89 5.81
C LEU A 120 -7.62 -3.50 6.24
N PRO A 121 -6.88 -2.37 6.09
CA PRO A 121 -7.44 -1.05 6.36
C PRO A 121 -8.65 -0.69 5.48
N LEU A 122 -8.88 -1.37 4.35
CA LEU A 122 -10.05 -1.16 3.48
C LEU A 122 -11.38 -1.56 4.15
N LEU A 123 -11.30 -2.38 5.19
CA LEU A 123 -12.44 -2.86 5.97
C LEU A 123 -12.61 -2.11 7.29
N ASP A 124 -11.69 -1.20 7.62
CA ASP A 124 -11.71 -0.45 8.88
C ASP A 124 -12.54 0.84 8.73
N PRO A 125 -13.68 0.96 9.44
CA PRO A 125 -14.53 2.14 9.38
C PRO A 125 -13.91 3.41 10.00
N GLN A 126 -12.79 3.33 10.73
CA GLN A 126 -12.03 4.51 11.18
C GLN A 126 -11.15 5.10 10.07
N VAL A 127 -10.84 4.31 9.04
CA VAL A 127 -9.96 4.72 7.95
C VAL A 127 -10.76 5.49 6.89
N THR A 128 -10.28 6.68 6.56
CA THR A 128 -10.87 7.53 5.53
C THR A 128 -10.13 7.41 4.20
N ILE A 129 -8.81 7.30 4.27
CA ILE A 129 -7.92 7.19 3.12
C ILE A 129 -6.89 6.12 3.44
N PHE A 130 -6.66 5.23 2.47
CA PHE A 130 -5.72 4.14 2.54
C PHE A 130 -4.71 4.23 1.41
N LEU A 131 -3.44 3.91 1.68
CA LEU A 131 -2.39 3.63 0.71
C LEU A 131 -1.79 2.26 1.02
N SER A 132 -1.60 1.42 0.01
CA SER A 132 -0.85 0.16 0.15
C SER A 132 0.61 0.39 -0.18
N ARG A 133 1.57 -0.03 0.65
CA ARG A 133 3.01 0.08 0.35
C ARG A 133 3.78 -1.20 0.67
N ASP A 134 4.81 -1.48 -0.13
CA ASP A 134 5.87 -2.44 0.21
C ASP A 134 6.85 -1.79 1.20
N LEU A 135 7.39 -2.57 2.16
CA LEU A 135 8.35 -2.03 3.16
C LEU A 135 9.70 -1.65 2.55
N ASP A 136 10.09 -2.27 1.44
CA ASP A 136 11.35 -1.99 0.74
C ASP A 136 11.24 -0.82 -0.25
N SER A 137 10.10 -0.11 -0.28
CA SER A 137 9.88 1.10 -1.05
C SER A 137 9.59 2.29 -0.14
N VAL A 138 10.56 3.21 -0.05
CA VAL A 138 10.43 4.42 0.79
C VAL A 138 9.61 5.48 0.07
N VAL A 139 8.59 6.01 0.75
CA VAL A 139 7.76 7.11 0.22
C VAL A 139 8.60 8.34 -0.12
N ASN A 140 8.21 9.08 -1.16
CA ASN A 140 8.98 10.22 -1.66
C ASN A 140 8.09 11.38 -2.11
N ARG A 141 8.71 12.55 -2.38
CA ARG A 141 8.00 13.77 -2.79
C ARG A 141 7.23 13.63 -4.10
N ARG A 142 7.68 12.76 -4.99
CA ARG A 142 7.02 12.50 -6.27
C ARG A 142 5.72 11.74 -6.06
N GLU A 143 5.74 10.75 -5.17
CA GLU A 143 4.53 10.07 -4.70
C GLU A 143 3.58 11.05 -4.00
N MET A 144 4.10 11.87 -3.09
CA MET A 144 3.33 12.87 -2.34
C MET A 144 2.52 13.78 -3.28
N ALA A 145 3.14 14.26 -4.36
CA ALA A 145 2.46 15.10 -5.35
C ALA A 145 1.32 14.35 -6.06
N ALA A 146 1.54 13.10 -6.47
CA ALA A 146 0.50 12.28 -7.11
C ALA A 146 -0.64 11.90 -6.15
N VAL A 147 -0.31 11.65 -4.88
CA VAL A 147 -1.29 11.38 -3.81
C VAL A 147 -2.08 12.64 -3.45
N ALA A 148 -1.45 13.83 -3.46
CA ALA A 148 -2.15 15.09 -3.26
C ALA A 148 -3.24 15.31 -4.32
N GLU A 149 -2.91 15.12 -5.61
CA GLU A 149 -3.92 15.18 -6.69
C GLU A 149 -5.06 14.18 -6.46
N PHE A 150 -4.74 12.96 -6.02
CA PHE A 150 -5.75 11.95 -5.71
C PHE A 150 -6.69 12.38 -4.58
N ILE A 151 -6.14 12.86 -3.46
CA ILE A 151 -6.91 13.29 -2.30
C ILE A 151 -7.85 14.44 -2.69
N GLU A 152 -7.38 15.38 -3.50
CA GLU A 152 -8.16 16.54 -3.96
C GLU A 152 -9.21 16.19 -5.03
N SER A 153 -9.05 15.09 -5.77
CA SER A 153 -9.98 14.67 -6.83
C SER A 153 -11.27 14.04 -6.29
N ASP A 154 -12.28 13.86 -7.16
CA ASP A 154 -13.50 13.10 -6.82
C ASP A 154 -13.33 11.56 -6.97
N HIS A 155 -12.13 11.09 -7.33
CA HIS A 155 -11.85 9.67 -7.54
C HIS A 155 -11.71 8.93 -6.21
N VAL A 156 -12.20 7.69 -6.17
CA VAL A 156 -12.21 6.85 -4.96
C VAL A 156 -11.06 5.87 -4.90
N LEU A 157 -10.33 5.70 -6.00
CA LEU A 157 -9.14 4.86 -6.10
C LEU A 157 -7.99 5.64 -6.74
N HIS A 158 -6.77 5.25 -6.38
CA HIS A 158 -5.53 5.79 -6.93
C HIS A 158 -4.63 4.65 -7.38
N ILE A 159 -4.05 4.76 -8.55
CA ILE A 159 -3.12 3.77 -9.10
C ILE A 159 -1.90 4.53 -9.62
N MET A 160 -0.70 4.03 -9.29
CA MET A 160 0.57 4.62 -9.69
C MET A 160 1.45 3.60 -10.40
N ARG A 161 1.95 3.97 -11.60
CA ARG A 161 2.82 3.13 -12.44
C ARG A 161 3.98 3.98 -12.97
N ASP A 162 5.04 4.08 -12.18
CA ASP A 162 6.15 5.03 -12.41
C ASP A 162 7.46 4.41 -12.90
N HIS A 163 7.41 3.17 -13.39
CA HIS A 163 8.57 2.40 -13.85
C HIS A 163 8.14 1.48 -15.00
N PRO A 164 8.98 1.21 -16.03
CA PRO A 164 8.61 0.35 -17.16
C PRO A 164 8.11 -1.04 -16.74
N LYS A 165 8.74 -1.60 -15.69
CA LYS A 165 8.37 -2.88 -15.06
C LYS A 165 7.05 -2.89 -14.26
N HIS A 166 6.36 -1.76 -14.13
CA HIS A 166 5.02 -1.71 -13.52
C HIS A 166 3.97 -2.14 -14.55
N GLU A 167 4.04 -3.42 -14.93
CA GLU A 167 3.37 -4.00 -16.08
C GLU A 167 2.00 -4.60 -15.78
N LEU A 168 1.45 -4.35 -14.59
CA LEU A 168 0.15 -4.84 -14.14
C LEU A 168 -0.85 -3.67 -13.99
N PRO A 169 -2.17 -3.93 -14.08
CA PRO A 169 -3.18 -2.89 -13.96
C PRO A 169 -3.08 -2.12 -12.64
N ILE A 170 -2.88 -2.85 -11.54
CA ILE A 170 -2.68 -2.33 -10.19
C ILE A 170 -1.48 -3.06 -9.57
N MET A 171 -0.45 -2.31 -9.19
CA MET A 171 0.69 -2.85 -8.45
C MET A 171 0.33 -2.99 -6.97
N GLY A 172 0.72 -4.10 -6.33
CA GLY A 172 0.31 -4.43 -4.98
C GLY A 172 0.64 -3.36 -3.93
N GLY A 173 1.82 -2.75 -4.05
CA GLY A 173 2.31 -1.68 -3.18
C GLY A 173 2.17 -0.26 -3.72
N LEU A 174 1.47 0.00 -4.85
CA LEU A 174 1.45 1.35 -5.47
C LEU A 174 0.02 1.81 -5.82
N TRP A 175 -0.88 1.70 -4.84
CA TRP A 175 -2.27 2.11 -5.00
C TRP A 175 -2.87 2.64 -3.70
N GLY A 176 -4.06 3.25 -3.79
CA GLY A 176 -4.78 3.84 -2.66
C GLY A 176 -6.29 3.91 -2.86
N CYS A 177 -7.01 4.19 -1.77
CA CYS A 177 -8.47 4.20 -1.75
C CYS A 177 -9.05 5.20 -0.75
N LYS A 178 -10.14 5.88 -1.11
CA LYS A 178 -10.98 6.68 -0.20
C LYS A 178 -12.00 5.77 0.50
N VAL A 179 -11.53 5.03 1.51
CA VAL A 179 -12.27 3.97 2.23
C VAL A 179 -13.64 4.43 2.71
N SER A 180 -13.75 5.66 3.23
CA SER A 180 -15.01 6.23 3.72
C SER A 180 -16.18 6.19 2.71
N SER A 181 -15.88 6.21 1.41
CA SER A 181 -16.86 6.16 0.32
C SER A 181 -17.03 4.77 -0.31
N THR A 182 -16.18 3.81 0.05
CA THR A 182 -16.11 2.49 -0.59
C THR A 182 -16.25 1.32 0.38
N LEU A 183 -16.39 1.58 1.69
CA LEU A 183 -16.41 0.54 2.72
C LEU A 183 -17.43 -0.57 2.43
N ASP A 184 -18.67 -0.22 2.08
CA ASP A 184 -19.72 -1.21 1.75
C ASP A 184 -19.35 -2.08 0.55
N LYS A 185 -18.62 -1.51 -0.41
CA LYS A 185 -18.13 -2.23 -1.58
C LYS A 185 -17.02 -3.20 -1.19
N TRP A 186 -16.10 -2.80 -0.32
CA TRP A 186 -15.06 -3.69 0.20
C TRP A 186 -15.63 -4.82 1.04
N LYS A 187 -16.64 -4.56 1.88
CA LYS A 187 -17.37 -5.59 2.62
C LYS A 187 -18.06 -6.61 1.71
N GLN A 188 -18.45 -6.24 0.49
CA GLN A 188 -19.01 -7.15 -0.51
C GLN A 188 -17.94 -7.95 -1.26
N ILE A 189 -16.81 -7.32 -1.60
CA ILE A 189 -15.76 -7.94 -2.43
C ILE A 189 -14.85 -8.84 -1.60
N TRP A 190 -14.54 -8.45 -0.36
CA TRP A 190 -13.58 -9.16 0.47
C TRP A 190 -13.94 -10.63 0.71
N PRO A 191 -15.20 -11.00 1.03
CA PRO A 191 -15.58 -12.40 1.14
C PRO A 191 -15.37 -13.20 -0.16
N LEU A 192 -15.52 -12.55 -1.33
CA LEU A 192 -15.27 -13.20 -2.62
C LEU A 192 -13.78 -13.44 -2.88
N MET A 193 -12.90 -12.55 -2.38
CA MET A 193 -11.46 -12.76 -2.40
C MET A 193 -11.07 -13.93 -1.47
N LEU A 194 -11.68 -14.00 -0.28
CA LEU A 194 -11.40 -15.07 0.69
C LEU A 194 -11.86 -16.47 0.24
N GLN A 195 -12.84 -16.55 -0.67
CA GLN A 195 -13.26 -17.80 -1.28
C GLN A 195 -12.35 -18.26 -2.43
N ASP A 196 -11.43 -17.41 -2.88
CA ASP A 196 -10.47 -17.76 -3.92
C ASP A 196 -9.30 -18.51 -3.30
N GLU A 197 -9.22 -19.81 -3.57
CA GLU A 197 -8.15 -20.68 -3.07
C GLU A 197 -6.76 -20.11 -3.34
N LYS A 198 -6.54 -19.39 -4.45
CA LYS A 198 -5.23 -18.78 -4.74
C LYS A 198 -4.87 -17.62 -3.81
N VAL A 199 -5.88 -16.92 -3.29
CA VAL A 199 -5.71 -15.78 -2.38
C VAL A 199 -5.50 -16.26 -0.94
N VAL A 200 -6.09 -17.41 -0.59
CA VAL A 200 -5.99 -18.03 0.75
C VAL A 200 -5.04 -19.24 0.79
N ASP A 201 -4.16 -19.38 -0.20
CA ASP A 201 -3.10 -20.39 -0.22
C ASP A 201 -1.78 -19.77 0.28
N SER A 202 -1.50 -20.02 1.57
CA SER A 202 -0.27 -19.60 2.23
C SER A 202 1.01 -20.28 1.70
N THR A 203 0.89 -21.32 0.85
CA THR A 203 2.03 -21.97 0.21
C THR A 203 2.50 -21.23 -1.04
N ILE A 204 1.69 -20.32 -1.59
CA ILE A 204 2.10 -19.45 -2.68
C ILE A 204 2.93 -18.31 -2.11
N HIS A 205 4.03 -17.94 -2.77
CA HIS A 205 5.00 -16.99 -2.22
C HIS A 205 5.07 -15.64 -2.98
N TYR A 206 4.36 -15.48 -4.10
CA TYR A 206 4.43 -14.24 -4.86
C TYR A 206 3.19 -13.94 -5.72
N GLY A 207 2.81 -12.66 -5.77
CA GLY A 207 1.90 -12.09 -6.77
C GLY A 207 0.40 -12.34 -6.58
N MET A 208 -0.03 -13.01 -5.49
CA MET A 208 -1.46 -13.28 -5.27
C MET A 208 -2.24 -12.04 -4.87
N ASP A 209 -1.58 -11.05 -4.28
CA ASP A 209 -2.15 -9.74 -4.02
C ASP A 209 -2.46 -8.99 -5.32
N GLN A 210 -1.54 -9.00 -6.29
CA GLN A 210 -1.77 -8.40 -7.60
C GLN A 210 -2.79 -9.18 -8.42
N TYR A 211 -2.81 -10.52 -8.30
CA TYR A 211 -3.86 -11.36 -8.87
C TYR A 211 -5.25 -10.99 -8.31
N ALA A 212 -5.36 -10.83 -6.99
CA ALA A 212 -6.61 -10.44 -6.34
C ALA A 212 -7.07 -9.04 -6.81
N LEU A 213 -6.14 -8.09 -6.91
CA LEU A 213 -6.41 -6.76 -7.44
C LEU A 213 -6.90 -6.81 -8.89
N ASP A 214 -6.24 -7.56 -9.77
CA ASP A 214 -6.65 -7.69 -11.17
C ASP A 214 -8.03 -8.36 -11.31
N LYS A 215 -8.28 -9.43 -10.55
CA LYS A 215 -9.53 -10.20 -10.67
C LYS A 215 -10.74 -9.50 -10.04
N TYR A 216 -10.56 -8.86 -8.88
CA TYR A 216 -11.67 -8.40 -8.04
C TYR A 216 -11.79 -6.88 -7.94
N VAL A 217 -10.70 -6.13 -8.19
CA VAL A 217 -10.66 -4.66 -8.01
C VAL A 217 -10.65 -3.95 -9.36
N TRP A 218 -9.74 -4.34 -10.25
CA TRP A 218 -9.57 -3.71 -11.56
C TRP A 218 -10.86 -3.59 -12.40
N PRO A 219 -11.77 -4.60 -12.46
CA PRO A 219 -12.95 -4.54 -13.32
C PRO A 219 -13.86 -3.34 -13.07
N TRP A 220 -13.88 -2.82 -11.84
CA TRP A 220 -14.63 -1.62 -11.48
C TRP A 220 -13.75 -0.41 -11.18
N ALA A 221 -12.47 -0.62 -10.85
CA ALA A 221 -11.51 0.46 -10.63
C ALA A 221 -11.23 1.25 -11.90
N GLN A 222 -11.21 0.60 -13.07
CA GLN A 222 -10.90 1.24 -14.35
C GLN A 222 -11.82 2.43 -14.69
N GLU A 223 -13.03 2.48 -14.15
CA GLU A 223 -13.98 3.58 -14.34
C GLU A 223 -13.96 4.63 -13.23
N LEU A 224 -13.23 4.38 -12.13
CA LEU A 224 -13.32 5.18 -10.91
C LEU A 224 -11.97 5.69 -10.40
N ALA A 225 -10.87 5.12 -10.85
CA ALA A 225 -9.53 5.41 -10.34
C ALA A 225 -8.92 6.63 -11.03
N LEU A 226 -8.27 7.49 -10.26
CA LEU A 226 -7.25 8.38 -10.77
C LEU A 226 -5.97 7.58 -11.00
N VAL A 227 -5.41 7.65 -12.21
CA VAL A 227 -4.27 6.82 -12.57
C VAL A 227 -3.11 7.70 -13.02
N HIS A 228 -1.99 7.62 -12.31
CA HIS A 228 -0.73 8.25 -12.70
C HIS A 228 0.19 7.19 -13.32
N ASP A 229 0.61 7.42 -14.56
CA ASP A 229 1.39 6.44 -15.32
C ASP A 229 2.41 7.09 -16.24
N SER A 230 3.68 6.75 -16.03
CA SER A 230 4.81 7.30 -16.80
C SER A 230 5.16 6.49 -18.05
N PHE A 231 4.78 5.20 -18.13
CA PHE A 231 5.27 4.29 -19.18
C PHE A 231 4.19 3.45 -19.84
N ASN A 232 3.20 3.00 -19.08
CA ASN A 232 2.19 2.03 -19.49
C ASN A 232 0.80 2.68 -19.70
N CYS A 233 0.76 4.01 -19.90
CA CYS A 233 -0.49 4.78 -19.96
C CYS A 233 -1.44 4.37 -21.10
N ASP A 234 -0.91 3.83 -22.20
CA ASP A 234 -1.71 3.28 -23.30
C ASP A 234 -2.16 1.84 -23.03
N LYS A 235 -1.31 1.03 -22.38
CA LYS A 235 -1.58 -0.39 -22.09
C LYS A 235 -2.76 -0.54 -21.14
N PHE A 236 -2.82 0.31 -20.12
CA PHE A 236 -3.86 0.32 -19.10
C PHE A 236 -4.65 1.63 -19.11
N ARG A 237 -5.00 2.12 -20.30
CA ARG A 237 -5.71 3.38 -20.46
C ARG A 237 -7.08 3.31 -19.80
N THR A 238 -7.33 4.26 -18.91
CA THR A 238 -8.64 4.55 -18.32
C THR A 238 -9.09 5.97 -18.71
N PRO A 239 -10.36 6.33 -18.49
CA PRO A 239 -10.82 7.71 -18.70
C PRO A 239 -10.03 8.78 -17.91
N PHE A 240 -9.38 8.38 -16.80
CA PHE A 240 -8.70 9.28 -15.87
C PHE A 240 -7.20 9.00 -15.72
N THR A 241 -6.61 8.34 -16.72
CA THR A 241 -5.15 8.18 -16.81
C THR A 241 -4.48 9.50 -17.17
N ARG A 242 -3.46 9.88 -16.41
CA ARG A 242 -2.62 11.05 -16.62
C ARG A 242 -1.15 10.79 -16.27
N ALA A 243 -0.29 11.69 -16.71
CA ALA A 243 1.12 11.69 -16.34
C ALA A 243 1.31 12.03 -14.86
N PHE A 244 2.48 11.73 -14.29
CA PHE A 244 2.85 12.20 -12.96
C PHE A 244 2.96 13.73 -12.90
N PRO A 245 2.64 14.36 -11.76
CA PRO A 245 2.59 15.82 -11.62
C PRO A 245 3.97 16.48 -11.42
N THR A 246 5.05 15.70 -11.46
CA THR A 246 6.41 16.22 -11.33
C THR A 246 7.32 15.66 -12.42
N GLN A 247 8.36 16.41 -12.75
CA GLN A 247 9.45 15.89 -13.57
C GLN A 247 10.32 14.95 -12.73
N ARG A 248 10.78 13.85 -13.31
CA ARG A 248 11.72 12.94 -12.66
C ARG A 248 13.09 13.61 -12.54
N LEU A 249 13.68 13.53 -11.35
CA LEU A 249 15.03 13.99 -11.05
C LEU A 249 16.00 12.80 -11.07
N TYR A 250 17.24 13.03 -11.49
CA TYR A 250 18.27 11.99 -11.51
C TYR A 250 18.89 11.79 -10.12
N GLU A 251 18.07 11.25 -9.22
CA GLU A 251 18.39 11.06 -7.81
C GLU A 251 17.89 9.69 -7.32
N LEU A 252 18.43 9.23 -6.20
CA LEU A 252 17.95 8.02 -5.54
C LEU A 252 16.50 8.23 -5.05
N ASN A 253 15.67 7.20 -5.18
CA ASN A 253 14.28 7.21 -4.75
C ASN A 253 13.45 8.35 -5.37
N ASN A 254 13.68 8.66 -6.65
CA ASN A 254 12.87 9.62 -7.41
C ASN A 254 11.89 8.94 -8.38
N PHE A 255 11.36 7.78 -7.99
CA PHE A 255 10.20 7.17 -8.63
C PHE A 255 9.39 6.38 -7.62
N VAL A 256 8.09 6.27 -7.83
CA VAL A 256 7.18 5.55 -6.93
C VAL A 256 7.42 4.05 -7.05
N GLY A 257 7.67 3.37 -5.93
CA GLY A 257 7.97 1.93 -5.92
C GLY A 257 9.47 1.61 -6.06
N SER A 258 10.35 2.58 -5.81
CA SER A 258 11.79 2.34 -5.86
C SER A 258 12.22 1.38 -4.75
N ILE A 259 12.99 0.34 -5.11
CA ILE A 259 13.34 -0.74 -4.18
C ILE A 259 14.71 -0.44 -3.58
N ARG A 260 14.81 -0.49 -2.25
CA ARG A 260 16.03 -0.07 -1.54
C ARG A 260 17.27 -0.93 -1.73
N TYR A 261 17.12 -2.20 -2.09
CA TYR A 261 18.21 -3.18 -2.01
C TYR A 261 19.52 -2.76 -2.71
N SER A 262 19.48 -1.98 -3.79
CA SER A 262 20.68 -1.43 -4.41
C SER A 262 20.39 -0.10 -5.12
N PRO A 263 21.37 0.84 -5.20
CA PRO A 263 21.24 2.09 -5.95
C PRO A 263 20.73 1.93 -7.39
N GLU A 264 21.03 0.80 -8.03
CA GLU A 264 20.57 0.47 -9.38
C GLU A 264 19.05 0.26 -9.47
N TYR A 265 18.40 -0.10 -8.35
CA TYR A 265 16.94 -0.22 -8.23
C TYR A 265 16.27 1.03 -7.65
N GLN A 266 17.08 2.03 -7.25
CA GLN A 266 16.60 3.29 -6.69
C GLN A 266 16.68 4.46 -7.66
N THR A 267 17.45 4.33 -8.74
CA THR A 267 17.52 5.32 -9.82
C THR A 267 16.80 4.80 -11.06
N LEU A 268 16.05 5.69 -11.73
CA LEU A 268 15.47 5.40 -13.04
C LEU A 268 15.69 6.62 -13.93
N TRP A 269 16.30 6.40 -15.09
CA TRP A 269 16.59 7.47 -16.05
C TRP A 269 16.29 7.00 -17.48
N GLU A 270 15.03 6.67 -17.69
CA GLU A 270 14.49 6.21 -18.97
C GLU A 270 13.48 7.22 -19.50
N THR A 271 13.51 7.46 -20.81
CA THR A 271 12.62 8.41 -21.45
C THR A 271 11.18 7.88 -21.46
N CYS A 272 10.25 8.68 -20.96
CA CYS A 272 8.82 8.41 -21.05
C CYS A 272 8.34 8.40 -22.51
N PRO A 273 7.41 7.49 -22.86
CA PRO A 273 6.65 7.57 -24.11
C PRO A 273 5.97 8.95 -24.23
N GLU A 274 6.02 9.56 -25.41
CA GLU A 274 5.51 10.93 -25.64
C GLU A 274 4.04 11.10 -25.22
N ASN A 275 3.22 10.08 -25.44
CA ASN A 275 1.81 10.03 -25.07
C ASN A 275 1.54 9.89 -23.57
N CYS A 276 2.54 9.49 -22.77
CA CYS A 276 2.46 9.40 -21.31
C CYS A 276 3.02 10.63 -20.60
N ARG A 277 3.58 11.60 -21.34
CA ARG A 277 4.10 12.85 -20.76
C ARG A 277 2.95 13.81 -20.41
N PRO A 278 3.15 14.73 -19.46
CA PRO A 278 2.16 15.75 -19.15
C PRO A 278 1.86 16.61 -20.38
N LYS A 279 0.58 16.95 -20.59
CA LYS A 279 0.14 17.69 -21.79
C LYS A 279 0.65 19.13 -21.82
N ASP A 280 0.81 19.70 -20.63
CA ASP A 280 1.36 21.02 -20.34
C ASP A 280 2.89 21.04 -20.29
N HIS A 281 3.53 19.88 -20.15
CA HIS A 281 4.98 19.70 -20.14
C HIS A 281 5.45 18.55 -21.06
N PRO A 282 5.21 18.65 -22.39
CA PRO A 282 5.64 17.61 -23.32
C PRO A 282 7.18 17.48 -23.43
N ASP A 283 7.91 18.50 -22.96
CA ASP A 283 9.37 18.56 -22.85
C ASP A 283 9.93 17.74 -21.68
N TRP A 284 9.09 17.27 -20.75
CA TRP A 284 9.52 16.35 -19.69
C TRP A 284 9.74 14.95 -20.26
N GLU A 285 10.90 14.76 -20.89
CA GLU A 285 11.32 13.46 -21.41
C GLU A 285 11.46 12.42 -20.30
N TYR A 286 11.86 12.86 -19.10
CA TYR A 286 11.87 12.07 -17.88
C TYR A 286 10.70 12.51 -17.01
N CYS A 287 9.54 11.98 -17.36
CA CYS A 287 8.38 11.91 -16.48
C CYS A 287 8.45 10.58 -15.72
#